data_AF-A0A502DK71-F1
#
_entry.id   AF-A0A502DK71-F1
#
_cell.length_a   1.000
_cell.length_b   1.000
_cell.length_c   1.000
_cell.angle_alpha   90.00
_cell.angle_beta   90.00
_cell.angle_gamma   90.00
#
_symmetry.space_group_name_H-M   'P 1'
#
loop_
_entity.id
_entity.type
_entity.pdbx_description
1 polymer ?
#
loop_
_entity_poly.entity_id
_entity_poly.type
_entity_poly.pdbx_seq_one_letter_code
_entity_poly.pdbx_strand_id
1 'polypeptide(L)'
;MTELANTPRPPRRQFRNINAFTDLTTYRLPPAGIVSILHRVSGAMMFLLLPFIIWMFDTSVSSEISFARFKAAFNSGIGFAPGWFLKLVALALIWAYLHHFIAGLRHLWMDVSHAAVNKQFGHNSALATLAISILLTLVLGAKLFGLY
;
A
#
# COMPACT_ATOMS: atom_id res chain seq x y z
N MET A 1 1.71 6.66 -67.43
CA MET A 1 1.60 5.40 -66.67
C MET A 1 1.61 5.77 -65.21
N THR A 2 0.47 5.65 -64.54
CA THR A 2 0.29 6.06 -63.14
C THR A 2 0.57 4.83 -62.28
N GLU A 3 1.74 4.76 -61.64
CA GLU A 3 2.01 3.74 -60.64
C GLU A 3 1.17 4.03 -59.40
N LEU A 4 0.20 3.16 -59.12
CA LEU A 4 -0.50 3.11 -57.85
C LEU A 4 0.46 2.55 -56.81
N ALA A 5 1.03 3.41 -55.98
CA ALA A 5 1.87 3.01 -54.86
C ALA A 5 1.07 2.09 -53.92
N ASN A 6 1.46 0.81 -53.86
CA ASN A 6 0.89 -0.17 -52.92
C ASN A 6 1.26 0.25 -51.49
N THR A 7 0.27 0.73 -50.73
CA THR A 7 0.47 1.05 -49.32
C THR A 7 0.80 -0.25 -48.57
N PRO A 8 1.94 -0.34 -47.86
CA PRO A 8 2.34 -1.56 -47.17
C PRO A 8 1.30 -1.93 -46.11
N ARG A 9 0.87 -3.19 -46.14
CA ARG A 9 -0.12 -3.73 -45.20
C ARG A 9 0.49 -3.75 -43.79
N PRO A 10 -0.24 -3.30 -42.74
CA PRO A 10 0.28 -3.31 -41.39
C PRO A 10 0.68 -4.74 -40.97
N PRO A 11 1.77 -4.88 -40.20
CA PRO A 11 2.26 -6.19 -39.77
C PRO A 11 1.19 -6.94 -38.98
N ARG A 12 1.11 -8.26 -39.20
CA ARG A 12 0.14 -9.13 -38.53
C ARG A 12 0.41 -9.13 -37.02
N ARG A 13 -0.63 -8.92 -36.21
CA ARG A 13 -0.50 -8.96 -34.74
C ARG A 13 0.01 -10.35 -34.32
N GLN A 14 1.14 -10.39 -33.63
CA GLN A 14 1.70 -11.61 -33.06
C GLN A 14 1.20 -11.75 -31.61
N PHE A 15 0.56 -12.87 -31.29
CA PHE A 15 0.19 -13.19 -29.92
C PHE A 15 1.39 -13.88 -29.27
N ARG A 16 2.01 -13.20 -28.29
CA ARG A 16 3.12 -13.73 -27.49
C ARG A 16 2.73 -13.74 -26.02
N ASN A 17 3.37 -14.62 -25.24
CA ASN A 17 3.21 -14.62 -23.79
C ASN A 17 3.70 -13.28 -23.21
N ILE A 18 2.95 -12.74 -22.24
CA ILE A 18 3.30 -11.51 -21.54
C ILE A 18 4.43 -11.83 -20.55
N ASN A 19 5.52 -11.08 -20.62
CA ASN A 19 6.61 -11.15 -19.66
C ASN A 19 6.40 -10.13 -18.53
N ALA A 20 6.49 -10.59 -17.28
CA ALA A 20 6.20 -9.76 -16.11
C ALA A 20 7.14 -8.56 -15.96
N PHE A 21 8.40 -8.68 -16.37
CA PHE A 21 9.41 -7.63 -16.18
C PHE A 21 9.49 -6.66 -17.34
N THR A 22 9.35 -7.16 -18.59
CA THR A 22 9.47 -6.32 -19.78
C THR A 22 8.15 -5.73 -20.24
N ASP A 23 7.03 -6.44 -20.07
CA ASP A 23 5.73 -5.98 -20.57
C ASP A 23 4.92 -5.26 -19.49
N LEU A 24 4.81 -5.80 -18.25
CA LEU A 24 3.95 -5.18 -17.22
C LEU A 24 4.43 -3.79 -16.77
N THR A 25 5.74 -3.58 -16.73
CA THR A 25 6.35 -2.30 -16.35
C THR A 25 6.06 -1.17 -17.35
N THR A 26 5.60 -1.51 -18.57
CA THR A 26 5.24 -0.53 -19.61
C THR A 26 3.80 -0.02 -19.49
N TYR A 27 2.94 -0.69 -18.72
CA TYR A 27 1.54 -0.30 -18.57
C TYR A 27 1.39 0.93 -17.67
N ARG A 28 0.66 1.93 -18.16
CA ARG A 28 0.26 3.10 -17.36
C ARG A 28 -0.96 2.77 -16.52
N LEU A 29 -0.74 2.51 -15.24
CA LEU A 29 -1.83 2.24 -14.31
C LEU A 29 -2.58 3.53 -13.96
N PRO A 30 -3.93 3.56 -14.07
CA PRO A 30 -4.70 4.64 -13.49
C PRO A 30 -4.59 4.60 -11.95
N PRO A 31 -4.90 5.69 -11.24
CA PRO A 31 -4.86 5.72 -9.77
C PRO A 31 -5.63 4.59 -9.10
N ALA A 32 -6.79 4.21 -9.67
CA ALA A 32 -7.59 3.07 -9.20
C ALA A 32 -6.83 1.72 -9.25
N GLY A 33 -6.00 1.52 -10.29
CA GLY A 33 -5.16 0.33 -10.42
C GLY A 33 -4.03 0.31 -9.39
N ILE A 34 -3.42 1.48 -9.13
CA ILE A 34 -2.38 1.63 -8.09
C ILE A 34 -2.97 1.29 -6.71
N VAL A 35 -4.11 1.90 -6.34
CA VAL A 35 -4.79 1.64 -5.06
C VAL A 35 -5.15 0.15 -4.91
N SER A 36 -5.58 -0.52 -5.98
CA SER A 36 -5.86 -1.96 -5.93
C SER A 36 -4.63 -2.81 -5.60
N ILE A 37 -3.46 -2.48 -6.15
CA ILE A 37 -2.21 -3.20 -5.85
C ILE A 37 -1.78 -2.89 -4.42
N LEU A 38 -1.81 -1.61 -4.02
CA LEU A 38 -1.42 -1.19 -2.68
C LEU A 38 -2.34 -1.80 -1.60
N HIS A 39 -3.65 -1.93 -1.84
CA HIS A 39 -4.57 -2.61 -0.93
C HIS A 39 -4.21 -4.09 -0.72
N ARG A 40 -3.78 -4.79 -1.79
CA ARG A 40 -3.31 -6.18 -1.70
C ARG A 40 -1.98 -6.29 -0.95
N VAL A 41 -1.02 -5.43 -1.29
CA VAL A 41 0.29 -5.39 -0.65
C VAL A 41 0.17 -5.04 0.84
N SER A 42 -0.69 -4.08 1.19
CA SER A 42 -0.90 -3.70 2.59
C SER A 42 -1.56 -4.81 3.41
N GLY A 43 -2.50 -5.56 2.82
CA GLY A 43 -3.08 -6.75 3.44
C GLY A 43 -2.03 -7.83 3.72
N ALA A 44 -1.19 -8.14 2.72
CA ALA A 44 -0.09 -9.09 2.88
C ALA A 44 0.93 -8.63 3.92
N MET A 45 1.26 -7.34 3.95
CA MET A 45 2.19 -6.76 4.92
C MET A 45 1.68 -6.89 6.35
N MET A 46 0.41 -6.59 6.60
CA MET A 46 -0.19 -6.79 7.93
C MET A 46 -0.14 -8.26 8.36
N PHE A 47 -0.46 -9.19 7.45
CA PHE A 47 -0.39 -10.62 7.72
C PHE A 47 1.04 -11.06 8.09
N LEU A 48 2.04 -10.66 7.30
CA LEU A 48 3.45 -11.00 7.54
C LEU A 48 3.97 -10.38 8.85
N LEU A 49 3.45 -9.22 9.25
CA LEU A 49 3.82 -8.53 10.48
C LEU A 49 2.96 -8.92 11.70
N LEU A 50 2.04 -9.88 11.58
CA LEU A 50 1.26 -10.38 12.73
C LEU A 50 2.12 -10.84 13.90
N PRO A 51 3.23 -11.60 13.72
CA PRO A 51 4.09 -11.97 14.83
C PRO A 51 4.66 -10.74 15.57
N PHE A 52 5.00 -9.68 14.83
CA PHE A 52 5.48 -8.43 15.40
C PHE A 52 4.37 -7.71 16.18
N ILE A 53 3.14 -7.67 15.66
CA ILE A 53 1.96 -7.12 16.37
C ILE A 53 1.72 -7.86 17.69
N ILE A 54 1.70 -9.20 17.65
CA ILE A 54 1.45 -10.03 18.82
C ILE A 54 2.55 -9.80 19.87
N TRP A 55 3.82 -9.77 19.45
CA TRP A 55 4.93 -9.47 20.35
C TRP A 55 4.81 -8.08 20.99
N MET A 56 4.49 -7.05 20.20
CA MET A 56 4.30 -5.68 20.73
C MET A 56 3.17 -5.65 21.75
N PHE A 57 2.03 -6.27 21.43
CA PHE A 57 0.86 -6.31 22.30
C PHE A 57 1.20 -7.01 23.63
N ASP A 58 1.67 -8.26 23.56
CA ASP A 58 2.04 -9.05 24.75
C ASP A 58 3.02 -8.27 25.63
N THR A 59 4.16 -7.87 25.06
CA THR A 59 5.21 -7.16 25.81
C THR A 59 4.70 -5.86 26.44
N SER A 60 3.76 -5.15 25.79
CA SER A 60 3.21 -3.90 26.31
C SER A 60 2.26 -4.08 27.50
N VAL A 61 1.65 -5.26 27.69
CA VAL A 61 0.59 -5.46 28.69
C VAL A 61 0.93 -6.47 29.80
N SER A 62 1.97 -7.29 29.65
CA SER A 62 2.22 -8.37 30.64
C SER A 62 2.62 -7.87 32.04
N SER A 63 3.43 -6.82 32.15
CA SER A 63 3.95 -6.29 33.42
C SER A 63 4.62 -4.92 33.25
N GLU A 64 4.93 -4.25 34.36
CA GLU A 64 5.73 -3.02 34.33
C GLU A 64 7.13 -3.23 33.73
N ILE A 65 7.79 -4.34 34.06
CA ILE A 65 9.11 -4.69 33.53
C ILE A 65 9.04 -4.94 32.02
N SER A 66 8.01 -5.64 31.54
CA SER A 66 7.83 -5.87 30.10
C SER A 66 7.51 -4.58 29.36
N PHE A 67 6.68 -3.70 29.94
CA PHE A 67 6.42 -2.39 29.37
C PHE A 67 7.68 -1.51 29.29
N ALA A 68 8.56 -1.56 30.30
CA ALA A 68 9.85 -0.89 30.24
C ALA A 68 10.73 -1.42 29.10
N ARG A 69 10.75 -2.74 28.88
CA ARG A 69 11.43 -3.37 27.74
C ARG A 69 10.82 -2.94 26.40
N PHE A 70 9.50 -2.89 26.30
CA PHE A 70 8.79 -2.40 25.12
C PHE A 70 9.21 -0.97 24.78
N LYS A 71 9.20 -0.05 25.76
CA LYS A 71 9.68 1.32 25.56
C LYS A 71 11.16 1.37 25.13
N ALA A 72 12.01 0.56 25.78
CA ALA A 72 13.43 0.50 25.46
C ALA A 72 13.66 0.04 23.99
N ALA A 73 12.89 -0.94 23.51
CA ALA A 73 12.98 -1.40 22.14
C ALA A 73 12.80 -0.26 21.12
N PHE A 74 11.83 0.63 21.33
CA PHE A 74 11.58 1.76 20.42
C PHE A 74 12.52 2.96 20.65
N ASN A 75 13.10 3.10 21.85
CA ASN A 75 13.98 4.22 22.18
C ASN A 75 15.44 3.96 21.82
N SER A 76 15.98 2.82 22.24
CA SER A 76 17.38 2.43 22.01
C SER A 76 17.51 1.29 20.99
N GLY A 77 16.61 0.31 21.02
CA GLY A 77 16.65 -0.85 20.13
C GLY A 77 16.52 -2.18 20.87
N ILE A 78 16.51 -3.27 20.10
CA ILE A 78 16.49 -4.65 20.60
C ILE A 78 17.44 -5.52 19.79
N GLY A 79 18.41 -6.15 20.47
CA GLY A 79 19.44 -6.96 19.82
C GLY A 79 20.23 -6.15 18.78
N PHE A 80 20.16 -6.56 17.51
CA PHE A 80 20.83 -5.89 16.38
C PHE A 80 19.99 -4.77 15.75
N ALA A 81 18.71 -4.64 16.11
CA ALA A 81 17.78 -3.70 15.50
C ALA A 81 17.72 -2.39 16.31
N PRO A 82 18.16 -1.25 15.77
CA PRO A 82 18.09 0.03 16.47
C PRO A 82 16.65 0.53 16.61
N GLY A 83 16.37 1.34 17.63
CA GLY A 83 15.00 1.80 17.92
C GLY A 83 14.32 2.57 16.78
N TRP A 84 15.09 3.37 16.03
CA TRP A 84 14.57 4.07 14.84
C TRP A 84 14.10 3.11 13.75
N PHE A 85 14.74 1.95 13.60
CA PHE A 85 14.35 0.93 12.62
C PHE A 85 13.03 0.30 13.04
N LEU A 86 12.85 -0.03 14.32
CA LEU A 86 11.54 -0.50 14.83
C LEU A 86 10.43 0.53 14.64
N LYS A 87 10.73 1.83 14.82
CA LYS A 87 9.78 2.91 14.49
C LYS A 87 9.41 2.92 13.00
N LEU A 88 10.35 2.66 12.08
CA LEU A 88 10.04 2.55 10.65
C LEU A 88 9.17 1.32 10.33
N VAL A 89 9.45 0.18 10.95
CA VAL A 89 8.62 -1.03 10.80
C VAL A 89 7.20 -0.77 11.32
N ALA A 90 7.07 -0.13 12.49
CA ALA A 90 5.79 0.28 13.03
C ALA A 90 5.09 1.32 12.13
N LEU A 91 5.82 2.26 11.54
CA LEU A 91 5.26 3.23 10.59
C LEU A 91 4.74 2.55 9.33
N ALA A 92 5.49 1.58 8.79
CA ALA A 92 5.04 0.77 7.65
C ALA A 92 3.77 0.00 7.99
N LEU A 93 3.67 -0.54 9.20
CA LEU A 93 2.47 -1.22 9.68
C LEU A 93 1.27 -0.26 9.85
N ILE A 94 1.49 0.94 10.40
CA ILE A 94 0.48 1.99 10.50
C ILE A 94 -0.04 2.36 9.12
N TRP A 95 0.86 2.59 8.16
CA TRP A 95 0.49 2.84 6.77
C TRP A 95 -0.29 1.68 6.17
N ALA A 96 0.17 0.44 6.36
CA ALA A 96 -0.48 -0.74 5.82
C ALA A 96 -1.93 -0.84 6.31
N TYR A 97 -2.15 -0.69 7.62
CA TYR A 97 -3.49 -0.70 8.20
C TYR A 97 -4.36 0.43 7.65
N LEU A 98 -3.89 1.68 7.71
CA LEU A 98 -4.67 2.84 7.26
C LEU A 98 -5.03 2.74 5.77
N HIS A 99 -4.05 2.42 4.93
CA HIS A 99 -4.27 2.26 3.50
C HIS A 99 -5.24 1.11 3.21
N HIS A 100 -5.03 -0.04 3.85
CA HIS A 100 -5.89 -1.20 3.66
C HIS A 100 -7.33 -0.91 4.07
N PHE A 101 -7.53 -0.30 5.23
CA PHE A 101 -8.85 0.03 5.77
C PHE A 101 -9.59 1.02 4.88
N ILE A 102 -8.98 2.14 4.51
CA ILE A 102 -9.61 3.17 3.67
C ILE A 102 -9.93 2.62 2.27
N ALA A 103 -8.98 1.89 1.66
CA ALA A 103 -9.21 1.24 0.37
C ALA A 103 -10.30 0.15 0.47
N GLY A 104 -10.37 -0.57 1.59
CA GLY A 104 -11.42 -1.54 1.89
C GLY A 104 -12.80 -0.91 2.00
N LEU A 105 -12.93 0.24 2.69
CA LEU A 105 -14.18 1.01 2.72
C LEU A 105 -14.60 1.47 1.32
N ARG A 106 -13.63 1.91 0.50
CA ARG A 106 -13.88 2.24 -0.91
C ARG A 106 -14.41 1.02 -1.69
N HIS A 107 -13.84 -0.16 -1.47
CA HIS A 107 -14.32 -1.41 -2.09
C HIS A 107 -15.74 -1.74 -1.66
N LEU A 108 -16.00 -1.80 -0.34
CA LEU A 108 -17.33 -2.06 0.20
C LEU A 108 -18.38 -1.08 -0.33
N TRP A 109 -18.03 0.19 -0.47
CA TRP A 109 -18.93 1.20 -1.04
C TRP A 109 -19.30 0.91 -2.50
N MET A 110 -18.32 0.49 -3.31
CA MET A 110 -18.56 0.12 -4.70
C MET A 110 -19.34 -1.20 -4.82
N ASP A 111 -19.19 -2.11 -3.86
CA ASP A 111 -19.94 -3.37 -3.81
C ASP A 111 -21.43 -3.14 -3.50
N VAL A 112 -21.75 -2.17 -2.63
CA VAL A 112 -23.15 -1.84 -2.29
C VAL A 112 -23.80 -0.86 -3.27
N SER A 113 -23.02 -0.01 -3.93
CA SER A 113 -23.53 1.05 -4.83
C SER A 113 -22.99 0.91 -6.25
N HIS A 114 -23.70 0.12 -7.06
CA HIS A 114 -23.35 -0.10 -8.47
C HIS A 114 -23.35 1.20 -9.29
N ALA A 115 -24.20 2.18 -8.95
CA ALA A 115 -24.21 3.49 -9.59
C ALA A 115 -22.92 4.29 -9.35
N ALA A 116 -22.22 4.05 -8.24
CA ALA A 116 -20.91 4.65 -7.96
C ALA A 116 -19.78 4.02 -8.81
N VAL A 117 -20.01 2.87 -9.46
CA VAL A 117 -18.99 2.17 -10.25
C VAL A 117 -18.88 2.79 -11.64
N ASN A 118 -18.26 3.96 -11.72
CA ASN A 118 -17.94 4.63 -12.97
C ASN A 118 -16.51 5.19 -12.97
N LYS A 119 -16.01 5.56 -14.15
CA LYS A 119 -14.61 6.00 -14.34
C LYS A 119 -14.26 7.22 -13.49
N GLN A 120 -15.17 8.19 -13.40
CA GLN A 120 -14.94 9.43 -12.65
C GLN A 120 -14.83 9.15 -11.15
N PHE A 121 -15.79 8.41 -10.60
CA PHE A 121 -15.74 8.01 -9.19
C PHE A 121 -14.54 7.12 -8.90
N GLY A 122 -14.23 6.14 -9.76
CA GLY A 122 -13.08 5.27 -9.60
C GLY A 122 -11.75 6.03 -9.52
N HIS A 123 -11.60 7.10 -10.30
CA HIS A 123 -10.44 7.99 -10.25
C HIS A 123 -10.43 8.85 -8.97
N ASN A 124 -11.51 9.58 -8.70
CA ASN A 124 -11.58 10.50 -7.56
C ASN A 124 -11.47 9.78 -6.21
N SER A 125 -12.18 8.67 -6.04
CA SER A 125 -12.12 7.85 -4.81
C SER A 125 -10.74 7.26 -4.57
N ALA A 126 -9.99 6.91 -5.63
CA ALA A 126 -8.63 6.42 -5.51
C ALA A 126 -7.67 7.53 -5.06
N LEU A 127 -7.78 8.73 -5.62
CA LEU A 127 -7.00 9.89 -5.17
C LEU A 127 -7.32 10.26 -3.72
N ALA A 128 -8.60 10.27 -3.34
CA ALA A 128 -9.01 10.52 -1.96
C ALA A 128 -8.44 9.45 -1.00
N THR A 129 -8.47 8.17 -1.39
CA THR A 129 -7.89 7.07 -0.62
C THR A 129 -6.40 7.29 -0.36
N LEU A 130 -5.63 7.65 -1.40
CA LEU A 130 -4.20 7.93 -1.28
C LEU A 130 -3.93 9.14 -0.40
N ALA A 131 -4.63 10.26 -0.64
CA ALA A 131 -4.45 11.49 0.10
C ALA A 131 -4.74 11.32 1.61
N ILE A 132 -5.90 10.73 1.95
CA ILE A 132 -6.30 10.51 3.34
C ILE A 132 -5.34 9.53 4.02
N SER A 133 -4.99 8.42 3.35
CA SER A 133 -4.06 7.43 3.88
C SER A 133 -2.69 8.05 4.19
N ILE A 134 -2.11 8.78 3.25
CA ILE A 134 -0.80 9.42 3.43
C ILE A 134 -0.86 10.48 4.53
N LEU A 135 -1.88 11.35 4.53
CA LEU A 135 -2.03 12.38 5.54
C LEU A 135 -2.08 11.78 6.95
N LEU A 136 -2.92 10.77 7.17
CA LEU A 136 -3.02 10.10 8.46
C LEU A 136 -1.72 9.39 8.84
N THR A 137 -1.04 8.74 7.89
CA THR A 137 0.28 8.13 8.14
C THR A 137 1.31 9.17 8.55
N LEU A 138 1.33 10.35 7.93
CA LEU A 138 2.26 11.42 8.29
C LEU A 138 1.98 11.99 9.68
N VAL A 139 0.71 12.21 10.02
CA VAL A 139 0.30 12.68 11.36
C VAL A 139 0.71 11.67 12.43
N LEU A 140 0.37 10.40 12.26
CA LEU A 140 0.74 9.35 13.22
C LEU A 140 2.24 9.08 13.24
N GLY A 141 2.93 9.22 12.11
CA GLY A 141 4.38 9.15 12.01
C GLY A 141 5.03 10.27 12.81
N ALA A 142 4.56 11.51 12.66
CA ALA A 142 5.05 12.63 13.45
C ALA A 142 4.96 12.36 14.96
N LYS A 143 3.84 11.79 15.43
CA LYS A 143 3.69 11.35 16.81
C LYS A 143 4.65 10.21 17.18
N LEU A 144 4.79 9.20 16.34
CA LEU A 144 5.69 8.05 16.57
C LEU A 144 7.16 8.46 16.72
N PHE A 145 7.56 9.52 16.02
CA PHE A 145 8.90 10.10 16.10
C PHE A 145 9.03 11.22 17.14
N GLY A 146 7.97 11.51 17.91
CA GLY A 146 8.00 12.45 19.03
C GLY A 146 8.00 13.92 18.63
N LEU A 147 7.41 14.26 17.48
CA LEU A 147 7.31 15.66 17.03
C LEU A 147 6.26 16.47 17.82
N TYR A 148 5.29 15.80 18.47
CA TYR A 148 4.28 16.40 19.35
C TYR A 148 3.66 15.37 20.29
#